data_AF-A0A3S0AYQ7-F1
#
_entry.id   AF-A0A3S0AYQ7-F1
#
_cell.length_a   1.000
_cell.length_b   1.000
_cell.length_c   1.000
_cell.angle_alpha   90.00
_cell.angle_beta   90.00
_cell.angle_gamma   90.00
#
_symmetry.space_group_name_H-M   'P 1'
#
loop_
_entity.id
_entity.type
_entity.pdbx_description
1 polymer ?
#
loop_
_entity_poly.entity_id
_entity_poly.type
_entity_poly.pdbx_seq_one_letter_code
_entity_poly.pdbx_strand_id
1 'polypeptide(L)'
;MAQTFHLRLLLEGQDDLIYEVRKSEADRLKRILAGENWADLMFWFDTIDGRSVLVNLAYLQGARYLWDVAPAPPDSRVSADDHMRIALRGRQVISEWPSEDSKDVYTLFWELELGLEKVTFTDVDGEDFTLIAHQIVYLTAPKEVIDEGRRLVEGEDDGGAES
;
A
#
# COMPACT_ATOMS: atom_id res chain seq x y z
N MET A 1 -7.38 -10.38 24.77
CA MET A 1 -6.92 -9.17 24.04
C MET A 1 -6.11 -9.67 22.86
N ALA A 2 -6.44 -9.24 21.64
CA ALA A 2 -5.66 -9.61 20.47
C ALA A 2 -4.30 -8.89 20.54
N GLN A 3 -3.21 -9.60 20.27
CA GLN A 3 -1.88 -9.00 20.22
C GLN A 3 -1.79 -8.15 18.95
N THR A 4 -1.52 -6.86 19.10
CA THR A 4 -1.34 -5.89 18.01
C THR A 4 0.13 -5.86 17.60
N PHE A 5 0.41 -5.96 16.31
CA PHE A 5 1.78 -5.99 15.77
C PHE A 5 2.05 -4.65 15.11
N HIS A 6 3.24 -4.08 15.31
CA HIS A 6 3.65 -2.91 14.55
C HIS A 6 4.86 -3.21 13.68
N LEU A 7 4.81 -2.69 12.45
CA LEU A 7 5.93 -2.63 11.54
C LEU A 7 6.45 -1.21 11.51
N ARG A 8 7.70 -1.02 11.93
CA ARG A 8 8.45 0.20 11.64
C ARG A 8 9.36 -0.03 10.46
N LEU A 9 9.11 0.68 9.36
CA LEU A 9 9.85 0.60 8.11
C LEU A 9 10.76 1.84 8.00
N LEU A 10 12.04 1.59 7.76
CA LEU A 10 13.05 2.61 7.49
C LEU A 10 13.27 2.61 5.98
N LEU A 11 12.68 3.58 5.28
CA LEU A 11 12.80 3.70 3.83
C LEU A 11 13.78 4.83 3.48
N GLU A 12 14.59 4.63 2.44
CA GLU A 12 15.54 5.64 1.98
C GLU A 12 14.85 6.97 1.67
N GLY A 13 15.35 8.04 2.31
CA GLY A 13 14.85 9.40 2.08
C GLY A 13 13.46 9.70 2.62
N GLN A 14 12.89 8.83 3.47
CA GLN A 14 11.60 9.02 4.12
C GLN A 14 11.75 9.08 5.64
N ASP A 15 10.76 9.69 6.30
CA ASP A 15 10.63 9.59 7.75
C ASP A 15 10.28 8.16 8.20
N ASP A 16 10.43 7.88 9.49
CA ASP A 16 10.04 6.60 10.09
C ASP A 16 8.56 6.30 9.83
N LEU A 17 8.26 5.26 9.04
CA LEU A 17 6.88 4.80 8.84
C LEU A 17 6.56 3.72 9.86
N ILE A 18 5.52 3.93 10.67
CA ILE A 18 5.07 2.96 11.69
C ILE A 18 3.61 2.62 11.42
N TYR A 19 3.35 1.34 11.18
CA TYR A 19 2.01 0.83 10.89
C TYR A 19 1.61 -0.24 11.88
N GLU A 20 0.39 -0.15 12.40
CA GLU A 20 -0.26 -1.25 13.11
C GLU A 20 -0.81 -2.25 12.08
N VAL A 21 -0.42 -3.52 12.18
CA VAL A 21 -0.75 -4.57 11.22
C VAL A 21 -1.18 -5.85 11.91
N ARG A 22 -1.79 -6.75 11.12
CA ARG A 22 -2.03 -8.13 11.57
C ARG A 22 -0.71 -8.89 11.65
N LYS A 23 -0.66 -9.88 12.54
CA LYS A 23 0.48 -10.81 12.64
C LYS A 23 0.86 -11.44 11.30
N SER A 24 -0.15 -11.77 10.48
CA SER A 24 0.05 -12.34 9.15
C SER A 24 0.93 -11.46 8.26
N GLU A 25 0.75 -10.14 8.32
CA GLU A 25 1.53 -9.19 7.51
C GLU A 25 2.96 -9.08 8.01
N ALA A 26 3.14 -9.00 9.33
CA ALA A 26 4.47 -9.00 9.92
C ALA A 26 5.24 -10.29 9.59
N ASP A 27 4.59 -11.44 9.68
CA ASP A 27 5.21 -12.73 9.35
C ASP A 27 5.38 -12.92 7.83
N ARG A 28 4.55 -12.29 6.98
CA ARG A 28 4.74 -12.25 5.52
C ARG A 28 5.98 -11.44 5.16
N LEU A 29 6.16 -10.25 5.73
CA LEU A 29 7.36 -9.45 5.51
C LEU A 29 8.63 -10.19 5.95
N LYS A 30 8.62 -10.85 7.12
CA LYS A 30 9.77 -11.68 7.57
C LYS A 30 10.14 -12.76 6.57
N ARG A 31 9.15 -13.45 6.00
CA ARG A 31 9.39 -14.50 5.01
C ARG A 31 9.96 -13.95 3.72
N ILE A 32 9.45 -12.80 3.26
CA ILE A 32 9.97 -12.12 2.07
C ILE A 32 11.44 -11.72 2.28
N LEU A 33 11.75 -11.04 3.39
CA LEU A 33 13.12 -10.57 3.67
C LEU A 33 14.11 -11.70 4.01
N ALA A 34 13.63 -12.89 4.36
CA ALA A 34 14.47 -14.09 4.53
C ALA A 34 14.78 -14.80 3.21
N GLY A 35 14.07 -14.46 2.13
CA GLY A 35 14.30 -15.01 0.79
C GLY A 35 15.46 -14.33 0.06
N GLU A 36 15.78 -14.85 -1.12
CA GLU A 36 16.71 -14.22 -2.06
C GLU A 36 15.94 -13.24 -2.96
N ASN A 37 16.63 -12.21 -3.49
CA ASN A 37 16.07 -11.22 -4.44
C ASN A 37 14.84 -10.44 -3.93
N TRP A 38 14.71 -10.25 -2.63
CA TRP A 38 13.61 -9.46 -2.05
C TRP A 38 13.63 -7.99 -2.46
N ALA A 39 14.80 -7.46 -2.85
CA ALA A 39 14.98 -6.05 -3.18
C ALA A 39 14.21 -5.62 -4.44
N ASP A 40 13.86 -6.54 -5.33
CA ASP A 40 13.11 -6.21 -6.57
C ASP A 40 11.59 -6.29 -6.37
N LEU A 41 11.12 -6.57 -5.16
CA LEU A 41 9.71 -6.80 -4.87
C LEU A 41 9.01 -5.53 -4.35
N MET A 42 7.72 -5.44 -4.69
CA MET A 42 6.77 -4.59 -4.00
C MET A 42 6.08 -5.39 -2.89
N PHE A 43 5.92 -4.79 -1.72
CA PHE A 43 5.20 -5.39 -0.60
C PHE A 43 3.93 -4.60 -0.32
N TRP A 44 2.80 -5.13 -0.77
CA TRP A 44 1.48 -4.60 -0.46
C TRP A 44 0.94 -5.25 0.82
N PHE A 45 0.48 -4.48 1.80
CA PHE A 45 -0.24 -4.98 2.97
C PHE A 45 -1.32 -4.01 3.44
N ASP A 46 -2.25 -4.53 4.24
CA ASP A 46 -3.27 -3.73 4.90
C ASP A 46 -2.94 -3.51 6.38
N THR A 47 -3.23 -2.30 6.83
CA THR A 47 -3.06 -1.84 8.20
C THR A 47 -4.36 -1.99 9.00
N ILE A 48 -4.26 -1.98 10.33
CA ILE A 48 -5.41 -2.05 11.23
C ILE A 48 -6.19 -0.72 11.27
N ASP A 49 -5.50 0.41 11.05
CA ASP A 49 -6.11 1.74 11.01
C ASP A 49 -6.87 2.05 9.72
N GLY A 50 -6.80 1.17 8.71
CA GLY A 50 -7.63 1.27 7.50
C GLY A 50 -6.93 1.81 6.26
N ARG A 51 -5.60 1.67 6.17
CA ARG A 51 -4.82 1.94 4.94
C ARG A 51 -4.38 0.65 4.26
N SER A 52 -4.35 0.69 2.94
CA SER A 52 -3.53 -0.20 2.13
C SER A 52 -2.21 0.51 1.83
N VAL A 53 -1.10 -0.19 2.05
CA VAL A 53 0.26 0.33 1.93
C VAL A 53 1.03 -0.56 0.97
N LEU A 54 1.60 0.03 -0.07
CA LEU A 54 2.53 -0.62 -1.00
C LEU A 54 3.92 -0.05 -0.78
N VAL A 55 4.91 -0.89 -0.52
CA VAL A 55 6.29 -0.46 -0.30
C VAL A 55 7.19 -1.11 -1.33
N ASN A 56 8.05 -0.32 -1.97
CA ASN A 56 9.11 -0.85 -2.80
C ASN A 56 10.28 -1.27 -1.91
N LEU A 57 10.54 -2.58 -1.86
CA LEU A 57 11.56 -3.12 -0.97
C LEU A 57 12.98 -2.74 -1.41
N ALA A 58 13.21 -2.30 -2.65
CA ALA A 58 14.50 -1.78 -3.09
C ALA A 58 14.99 -0.61 -2.22
N TYR A 59 14.06 0.13 -1.62
CA TYR A 59 14.33 1.29 -0.76
C TYR A 59 14.31 0.97 0.74
N LEU A 60 14.09 -0.29 1.13
CA LEU A 60 14.05 -0.69 2.53
C LEU A 60 15.47 -0.74 3.11
N GLN A 61 15.76 0.17 4.03
CA GLN A 61 17.01 0.21 4.79
C GLN A 61 16.93 -0.62 6.08
N GLY A 62 15.72 -0.86 6.59
CA GLY A 62 15.50 -1.75 7.73
C GLY A 62 14.03 -1.87 8.11
N ALA A 63 13.67 -3.01 8.70
CA ALA A 63 12.36 -3.25 9.28
C ALA A 63 12.50 -3.65 10.76
N ARG A 64 11.72 -3.02 11.64
CA ARG A 64 11.61 -3.41 13.05
C ARG A 64 10.22 -3.94 13.34
N TYR A 65 10.18 -5.09 14.01
CA TYR A 65 8.96 -5.74 14.46
C TYR A 65 8.75 -5.40 15.93
N LEU A 66 7.72 -4.61 16.25
CA LEU A 66 7.45 -4.17 17.60
C LEU A 66 6.26 -4.95 18.17
N TRP A 67 6.52 -5.63 19.28
CA TRP A 67 5.60 -6.60 19.91
C TRP A 67 4.85 -5.99 21.11
N ASP A 68 5.41 -4.93 21.70
CA ASP A 68 4.87 -4.15 22.84
C ASP A 68 5.10 -2.66 22.57
N VAL A 69 4.38 -2.09 21.61
CA VAL A 69 4.34 -0.63 21.48
C VAL A 69 3.46 -0.12 22.62
N ALA A 70 3.96 0.83 23.42
CA ALA A 70 3.09 1.55 24.34
C ALA A 70 1.89 2.05 23.53
N PRO A 71 0.64 1.80 23.97
CA PRO A 71 -0.53 2.11 23.17
C PRO A 71 -0.49 3.59 22.80
N ALA A 72 -0.07 3.88 21.57
CA ALA A 72 -0.39 5.16 20.96
C ALA A 72 -1.91 5.11 20.77
N PRO A 73 -2.66 6.14 21.16
CA PRO A 73 -4.04 6.22 20.74
C PRO A 73 -4.04 6.06 19.21
N PRO A 74 -4.90 5.19 18.64
CA PRO A 74 -5.05 5.18 17.20
C PRO A 74 -5.41 6.61 16.79
N ASP A 75 -4.62 7.17 15.88
CA ASP A 75 -4.80 8.39 15.07
C ASP A 75 -6.21 8.98 14.86
N SER A 76 -7.27 8.18 15.07
CA SER A 76 -8.44 7.94 14.23
C SER A 76 -8.21 6.83 13.21
N ARG A 77 -9.24 6.00 12.96
CA ARG A 77 -9.28 5.18 11.75
C ARG A 77 -9.27 6.11 10.55
N VAL A 78 -8.53 5.72 9.53
CA VAL A 78 -8.38 6.43 8.27
C VAL A 78 -9.72 6.43 7.56
N SER A 79 -10.23 7.63 7.24
CA SER A 79 -11.47 7.77 6.49
C SER A 79 -11.25 7.36 5.02
N ALA A 80 -12.31 6.98 4.31
CA ALA A 80 -12.27 6.95 2.84
C ALA A 80 -11.89 8.33 2.26
N ASP A 81 -12.15 9.40 3.00
CA ASP A 81 -11.77 10.77 2.67
C ASP A 81 -10.31 11.13 3.03
N ASP A 82 -9.48 10.15 3.43
CA ASP A 82 -8.05 10.39 3.60
C ASP A 82 -7.34 10.37 2.24
N HIS A 83 -6.38 11.29 2.06
CA HIS A 83 -5.60 11.35 0.83
C HIS A 83 -4.78 10.09 0.56
N MET A 84 -4.74 9.69 -0.71
CA MET A 84 -3.69 8.85 -1.24
C MET A 84 -2.34 9.57 -1.12
N ARG A 85 -1.30 8.85 -0.74
CA ARG A 85 0.08 9.38 -0.66
C ARG A 85 0.98 8.61 -1.60
N ILE A 86 1.73 9.37 -2.40
CA ILE A 86 2.71 8.83 -3.35
C ILE A 86 4.08 9.38 -2.96
N ALA A 87 4.96 8.51 -2.48
CA ALA A 87 6.35 8.87 -2.20
C ALA A 87 7.24 8.44 -3.36
N LEU A 88 7.79 9.43 -4.07
CA LEU A 88 8.74 9.22 -5.17
C LEU A 88 10.17 9.56 -4.73
N ARG A 89 11.14 8.84 -5.29
CA ARG A 89 12.56 9.03 -4.98
C ARG A 89 12.99 10.49 -5.22
N GLY A 90 13.56 11.11 -4.19
CA GLY A 90 14.10 12.47 -4.26
C GLY A 90 13.04 13.56 -4.40
N ARG A 91 11.77 13.26 -4.15
CA ARG A 91 10.65 14.20 -4.18
C ARG A 91 9.98 14.28 -2.81
N GLN A 92 9.27 15.39 -2.58
CA GLN A 92 8.34 15.47 -1.47
C GLN A 92 7.16 14.52 -1.73
N VAL A 93 6.59 13.98 -0.65
CA VAL A 93 5.42 13.11 -0.72
C VAL A 93 4.26 13.89 -1.35
N ILE A 94 3.69 13.33 -2.41
CA ILE A 94 2.50 13.85 -3.06
C ILE A 94 1.30 13.35 -2.28
N SER A 95 0.34 14.24 -2.01
CA SER A 95 -0.89 13.94 -1.29
C SER A 95 -2.06 14.35 -2.17
N GLU A 96 -2.79 13.37 -2.69
CA GLU A 96 -3.88 13.55 -3.64
C GLU A 96 -5.12 12.80 -3.16
N TRP A 97 -6.30 13.23 -3.59
CA TRP A 97 -7.48 12.42 -3.34
C TRP A 97 -7.35 11.11 -4.14
N PRO A 98 -7.92 9.98 -3.65
CA PRO A 98 -8.05 8.82 -4.52
C PRO A 98 -8.93 9.17 -5.72
N SER A 99 -8.66 8.54 -6.86
CA SER A 99 -9.53 8.64 -8.05
C SER A 99 -10.98 8.28 -7.68
N GLU A 100 -11.96 8.93 -8.32
CA GLU A 100 -13.36 8.56 -8.16
C GLU A 100 -13.64 7.14 -8.67
N ASP A 101 -12.80 6.63 -9.58
CA ASP A 101 -12.82 5.23 -9.97
C ASP A 101 -11.97 4.38 -9.02
N SER A 102 -12.63 3.73 -8.07
CA SER A 102 -11.97 2.82 -7.13
C SER A 102 -11.30 1.62 -7.81
N LYS A 103 -11.74 1.21 -9.02
CA LYS A 103 -11.09 0.14 -9.79
C LYS A 103 -9.70 0.55 -10.25
N ASP A 104 -9.52 1.80 -10.67
CA ASP A 104 -8.22 2.31 -11.10
C ASP A 104 -7.22 2.27 -9.95
N VAL A 105 -7.63 2.68 -8.74
CA VAL A 105 -6.78 2.65 -7.56
C VAL A 105 -6.42 1.21 -7.15
N TYR A 106 -7.38 0.29 -7.19
CA TYR A 106 -7.10 -1.14 -6.92
C TYR A 106 -6.14 -1.73 -7.98
N THR A 107 -6.41 -1.47 -9.26
CA THR A 107 -5.59 -1.95 -10.38
C THR A 107 -4.16 -1.43 -10.28
N LEU A 108 -3.98 -0.17 -9.90
CA LEU A 108 -2.68 0.41 -9.61
C LEU A 108 -1.89 -0.39 -8.59
N PHE A 109 -2.49 -0.70 -7.43
CA PHE A 109 -1.83 -1.48 -6.38
C PHE A 109 -1.51 -2.90 -6.83
N TRP A 110 -2.46 -3.54 -7.51
CA TRP A 110 -2.33 -4.91 -8.00
C TRP A 110 -1.22 -5.05 -9.06
N GLU A 111 -1.22 -4.19 -10.07
CA GLU A 111 -0.22 -4.21 -11.14
C GLU A 111 1.19 -3.94 -10.63
N LEU A 112 1.34 -3.02 -9.67
CA LEU A 112 2.64 -2.79 -9.04
C LEU A 112 3.08 -3.98 -8.18
N GLU A 113 2.17 -4.65 -7.45
CA GLU A 113 2.50 -5.88 -6.70
C GLU A 113 2.94 -7.01 -7.65
N LEU A 114 2.34 -7.11 -8.84
CA LEU A 114 2.76 -8.04 -9.90
C LEU A 114 4.11 -7.72 -10.53
N GLY A 115 4.69 -6.56 -10.22
CA GLY A 115 6.02 -6.15 -10.68
C GLY A 115 6.04 -5.49 -12.06
N LEU A 116 4.94 -4.84 -12.48
CA LEU A 116 4.95 -4.05 -13.71
C LEU A 116 5.92 -2.86 -13.57
N GLU A 117 6.72 -2.61 -14.61
CA GLU A 117 7.74 -1.54 -14.59
C GLU A 117 7.15 -0.12 -14.57
N LYS A 118 5.93 0.02 -15.10
CA LYS A 118 5.15 1.26 -15.13
C LYS A 118 3.66 0.93 -15.05
N VAL A 119 2.90 1.81 -14.44
CA VAL A 119 1.44 1.72 -14.34
C VAL A 119 0.85 3.09 -14.63
N THR A 120 -0.23 3.14 -15.39
CA THR A 120 -0.98 4.37 -15.68
C THR A 120 -2.37 4.24 -15.10
N PHE A 121 -2.85 5.27 -14.42
CA PHE A 121 -4.19 5.36 -13.87
C PHE A 121 -4.76 6.75 -14.09
N THR A 122 -6.08 6.89 -13.97
CA THR A 122 -6.76 8.18 -14.06
C THR A 122 -6.74 8.87 -12.70
N ASP A 123 -6.21 10.09 -12.62
CA ASP A 123 -6.20 10.87 -11.38
C ASP A 123 -7.56 11.52 -11.08
N VAL A 124 -7.59 12.33 -10.03
CA VAL A 124 -8.79 13.02 -9.54
C VAL A 124 -9.32 14.10 -10.49
N ASP A 125 -8.47 14.60 -11.38
CA ASP A 125 -8.81 15.61 -12.38
C ASP A 125 -9.23 14.96 -13.71
N GLY A 126 -9.22 13.63 -13.79
CA GLY A 126 -9.54 12.88 -15.00
C GLY A 126 -8.35 12.78 -15.97
N GLU A 127 -7.13 13.06 -15.51
CA GLU A 127 -5.93 13.05 -16.33
C GLU A 127 -5.15 11.73 -16.17
N ASP A 128 -4.48 11.31 -17.24
CA ASP A 128 -3.61 10.12 -17.21
C ASP A 128 -2.37 10.41 -16.35
N PHE A 129 -2.22 9.67 -15.26
CA PHE A 129 -1.02 9.72 -14.43
C PHE A 129 -0.23 8.41 -14.52
N THR A 130 0.96 8.46 -15.12
CA THR A 130 1.89 7.33 -15.21
C THR A 130 2.92 7.34 -14.09
N LEU A 131 2.96 6.27 -13.32
CA LEU A 131 4.00 5.99 -12.33
C LEU A 131 5.02 4.99 -12.87
N ILE A 132 6.30 5.27 -12.60
CA ILE A 132 7.42 4.38 -12.91
C ILE A 132 7.79 3.62 -11.64
N ALA A 133 7.61 2.29 -11.63
CA ALA A 133 7.65 1.47 -10.42
C ALA A 133 8.96 1.62 -9.63
N HIS A 134 10.10 1.63 -10.33
CA HIS A 134 11.40 1.79 -9.68
C HIS A 134 11.64 3.20 -9.11
N GLN A 135 10.79 4.21 -9.38
CA GLN A 135 10.86 5.53 -8.74
C GLN A 135 9.97 5.62 -7.49
N ILE A 136 9.05 4.66 -7.30
CA ILE A 136 8.14 4.63 -6.15
C ILE A 136 8.90 4.10 -4.94
N VAL A 137 8.86 4.84 -3.83
CA VAL A 137 9.35 4.40 -2.52
C VAL A 137 8.22 3.72 -1.75
N TYR A 138 7.06 4.37 -1.66
CA TYR A 138 5.83 3.76 -1.14
C TYR A 138 4.58 4.47 -1.69
N LEU A 139 3.45 3.77 -1.66
CA LEU A 139 2.11 4.30 -1.87
C LEU A 139 1.23 3.97 -0.67
N THR A 140 0.31 4.86 -0.32
CA THR A 140 -0.77 4.54 0.63
C THR A 140 -2.10 5.03 0.10
N ALA A 141 -3.16 4.26 0.28
CA ALA A 141 -4.53 4.68 0.00
C ALA A 141 -5.47 4.20 1.11
N PRO A 142 -6.66 4.82 1.29
CA PRO A 142 -7.69 4.27 2.15
C PRO A 142 -8.05 2.85 1.70
N LYS A 143 -8.04 1.91 2.65
CA LYS A 143 -8.34 0.51 2.40
C LYS A 143 -9.76 0.33 1.85
N GLU A 144 -10.70 1.17 2.27
CA GLU A 144 -12.09 1.11 1.83
C GLU A 144 -12.22 1.31 0.31
N VAL A 145 -11.46 2.26 -0.26
CA VAL A 145 -11.39 2.51 -1.71
C VAL A 145 -10.81 1.30 -2.44
N ILE A 146 -9.72 0.74 -1.92
CA ILE A 146 -9.06 -0.43 -2.50
C ILE A 146 -9.95 -1.68 -2.44
N ASP A 147 -10.66 -1.90 -1.33
CA ASP A 147 -11.61 -2.99 -1.17
C ASP A 147 -12.81 -2.84 -2.12
N GLU A 148 -13.29 -1.61 -2.34
CA GLU A 148 -14.35 -1.34 -3.30
C GLU A 148 -13.92 -1.66 -4.72
N GLY A 149 -12.75 -1.17 -5.15
CA GLY A 149 -12.18 -1.49 -6.45
C GLY A 149 -12.01 -2.98 -6.67
N ARG A 150 -11.51 -3.69 -5.65
CA ARG A 150 -11.40 -5.16 -5.68
C ARG A 150 -12.74 -5.84 -5.90
N ARG A 151 -13.78 -5.45 -5.14
CA ARG A 151 -15.14 -6.01 -5.28
C ARG A 151 -15.71 -5.78 -6.68
N LEU A 152 -15.44 -4.63 -7.28
CA LEU A 152 -15.94 -4.30 -8.60
C LEU A 152 -15.23 -5.13 -9.69
N VAL A 153 -13.92 -5.34 -9.59
CA VAL A 153 -13.16 -6.19 -10.52
C VAL A 153 -13.55 -7.67 -10.38
N GLU A 154 -13.58 -8.19 -9.15
CA GLU A 154 -13.94 -9.59 -8.89
C GLU A 154 -15.43 -9.88 -9.20
N GLY A 155 -16.31 -8.91 -8.96
CA GLY A 155 -17.75 -9.05 -9.23
C GLY A 155 -18.13 -8.98 -10.71
N GLU A 156 -17.28 -8.41 -11.56
CA GLU A 156 -17.46 -8.44 -13.02
C GLU A 156 -17.08 -9.80 -13.62
N ASP A 157 -16.09 -10.49 -13.05
CA ASP A 157 -15.67 -11.83 -13.49
C ASP A 157 -16.73 -12.91 -13.20
N ASP A 158 -17.52 -12.78 -12.13
CA ASP A 158 -18.62 -13.69 -11.81
C ASP A 158 -19.92 -13.41 -12.63
N GLY A 159 -20.00 -12.26 -13.31
CA GLY A 159 -21.17 -11.86 -14.12
C GLY A 159 -21.11 -12.32 -15.59
N GLY A 160 -20.01 -12.92 -16.03
CA GLY A 160 -19.75 -13.30 -17.43
C GLY A 160 -20.23 -14.69 -17.85
N ALA A 161 -20.84 -15.46 -16.95
CA ALA A 161 -21.30 -16.82 -17.23
C ALA A 161 -22.81 -16.99 -17.05
N GLU A 162 -23.63 -16.11 -17.63
CA GLU A 162 -25.05 -16.40 -17.87
C GLU A 162 -25.63 -15.45 -18.94
N SER A 163 -25.63 -15.90 -20.21
CA SER A 163 -26.69 -15.78 -21.25
C SER A 163 -26.11 -15.78 -22.67
#